data_AF-A0A847FQ05-F1
#
_entry.id   AF-A0A847FQ05-F1
#
_cell.length_a   1.000
_cell.length_b   1.000
_cell.length_c   1.000
_cell.angle_alpha   90.00
_cell.angle_beta   90.00
_cell.angle_gamma   90.00
#
_symmetry.space_group_name_H-M   'P 1'
#
loop_
_entity.id
_entity.type
_entity.pdbx_description
1 polymer ?
#
loop_
_entity_poly.entity_id
_entity_poly.type
_entity_poly.pdbx_seq_one_letter_code
_entity_poly.pdbx_strand_id
1 'polypeptide(L)'
;IIILYHSIAMAVVAIETYMITGLLAMRAFYRRAVRLLMTAGYWLAAVFGLAFAYWGHNWAFHGLYIAGLTLVFLAGVLLTIALWPWDRAYYQPDPAHARTRGGLDLERLAFFTTAATTVISAAFGAVPGSYFGNGFTAFLAEDIIRLPQKTTMEYSIIGHLHIMLALIAVMLMLIIGRWLDFRGILQKIAMPLIILGTLVLNLGVWGVVTPLEPIAHMVIYVGATPAMLGALMLVIYGWDHLIREGIAGLPRATLGQKIGALLRDPLRFGPLWQMVFMNLTVSGVGILYAVRLDEIFRMWPAREERIELTGHWHVLAAIVATIILLYYGDMIGLSGKLRRWYGWSIILLSDLAFPAVTVLETKRLFISEAAQQPLVTAATLVVDFGLGMLLVVLAMVMAWRLVDLFRSKGRWAEEAAQEISTEVAR
;
A
#
# COMPACT_ATOMS: atom_id res chain seq x y z
N ILE A 1 20.39 1.69 2.90
CA ILE A 1 19.15 0.89 2.76
C ILE A 1 17.94 1.63 3.34
N ILE A 2 17.91 1.99 4.63
CA ILE A 2 16.77 2.71 5.24
C ILE A 2 16.38 3.99 4.49
N ILE A 3 17.38 4.82 4.12
CA ILE A 3 17.16 6.06 3.34
C ILE A 3 16.59 5.76 1.96
N LEU A 4 17.01 4.67 1.32
CA LEU A 4 16.50 4.26 0.01
C LEU A 4 15.03 3.86 0.09
N TYR A 5 14.65 3.07 1.10
CA TYR A 5 13.25 2.71 1.33
C TYR A 5 12.37 3.93 1.53
N HIS A 6 12.80 4.88 2.37
CA HIS A 6 12.05 6.11 2.59
C HIS A 6 11.98 6.97 1.31
N SER A 7 13.08 7.09 0.57
CA SER A 7 13.11 7.87 -0.68
C SER A 7 12.06 7.37 -1.68
N ILE A 8 11.90 6.05 -1.80
CA ILE A 8 10.91 5.43 -2.68
C ILE A 8 9.51 5.49 -2.06
N ALA A 9 9.37 5.17 -0.77
CA ALA A 9 8.08 5.17 -0.07
C ALA A 9 7.42 6.55 -0.07
N MET A 10 8.19 7.64 0.01
CA MET A 10 7.62 8.99 -0.05
C MET A 10 6.93 9.29 -1.38
N ALA A 11 7.35 8.67 -2.49
CA ALA A 11 6.63 8.80 -3.76
C ALA A 11 5.26 8.11 -3.70
N VAL A 12 5.18 6.92 -3.08
CA VAL A 12 3.91 6.19 -2.88
C VAL A 12 2.97 6.98 -1.96
N VAL A 13 3.47 7.48 -0.84
CA VAL A 13 2.71 8.33 0.09
C VAL A 13 2.20 9.60 -0.59
N ALA A 14 3.02 10.20 -1.46
CA ALA A 14 2.61 11.36 -2.24
C ALA A 14 1.48 11.03 -3.22
N ILE A 15 1.57 9.91 -3.95
CA ILE A 15 0.53 9.44 -4.88
C ILE A 15 -0.80 9.27 -4.15
N GLU A 16 -0.82 8.54 -3.03
CA GLU A 16 -2.04 8.34 -2.25
C GLU A 16 -2.59 9.67 -1.73
N THR A 17 -1.72 10.58 -1.28
CA THR A 17 -2.14 11.92 -0.84
C THR A 17 -2.78 12.72 -1.97
N TYR A 18 -2.26 12.63 -3.19
CA TYR A 18 -2.89 13.28 -4.36
C TYR A 18 -4.24 12.66 -4.69
N MET A 19 -4.37 11.34 -4.61
CA MET A 19 -5.63 10.63 -4.80
C MET A 19 -6.65 11.05 -3.74
N ILE A 20 -6.30 11.05 -2.45
CA ILE A 20 -7.19 11.46 -1.35
C ILE A 20 -7.66 12.91 -1.53
N THR A 21 -6.72 13.83 -1.80
CA THR A 21 -7.07 15.24 -1.98
C THR A 21 -7.88 15.52 -3.26
N GLY A 22 -7.87 14.57 -4.21
CA GLY A 22 -8.68 14.58 -5.41
C GLY A 22 -10.06 13.93 -5.24
N LEU A 23 -10.16 12.84 -4.46
CA LEU A 23 -11.37 12.05 -4.28
C LEU A 23 -12.29 12.58 -3.18
N LEU A 24 -11.73 13.14 -2.11
CA LEU A 24 -12.49 13.59 -0.95
C LEU A 24 -12.69 15.11 -0.95
N ALA A 25 -13.90 15.52 -0.59
CA ALA A 25 -14.22 16.92 -0.36
C ALA A 25 -13.43 17.47 0.84
N MET A 26 -12.83 18.64 0.69
CA MET A 26 -12.11 19.34 1.76
C MET A 26 -11.96 20.82 1.41
N ARG A 27 -11.62 21.65 2.39
CA ARG A 27 -11.44 23.09 2.16
C ARG A 27 -10.29 23.34 1.19
N ALA A 28 -10.47 24.30 0.27
CA ALA A 28 -9.50 24.61 -0.78
C ALA A 28 -8.12 25.03 -0.25
N PHE A 29 -8.06 25.61 0.95
CA PHE A 29 -6.80 25.91 1.64
C PHE A 29 -6.03 24.62 1.95
N TYR A 30 -6.65 23.67 2.65
CA TYR A 30 -5.99 22.41 3.02
C TYR A 30 -5.59 21.60 1.80
N ARG A 31 -6.45 21.50 0.78
CA ARG A 31 -6.13 20.81 -0.49
C ARG A 31 -4.83 21.36 -1.09
N ARG A 32 -4.71 22.69 -1.18
CA ARG A 32 -3.51 23.36 -1.75
C ARG A 32 -2.29 23.20 -0.86
N ALA A 33 -2.42 23.45 0.45
CA ALA A 33 -1.33 23.36 1.40
C ALA A 33 -0.74 21.95 1.49
N VAL A 34 -1.59 20.93 1.62
CA VAL A 34 -1.18 19.52 1.65
C VAL A 34 -0.45 19.14 0.37
N ARG A 35 -1.00 19.47 -0.81
CA ARG A 35 -0.37 19.17 -2.10
C ARG A 35 0.99 19.85 -2.25
N LEU A 36 1.11 21.12 -1.87
CA LEU A 36 2.36 21.87 -1.95
C LEU A 36 3.44 21.27 -1.04
N LEU A 37 3.11 21.06 0.23
CA LEU A 37 4.04 20.49 1.21
C LEU A 37 4.43 19.06 0.85
N MET A 38 3.47 18.25 0.41
CA MET A 38 3.73 16.88 -0.05
C MET A 38 4.66 16.89 -1.26
N THR A 39 4.38 17.75 -2.26
CA THR A 39 5.22 17.87 -3.46
C THR A 39 6.64 18.24 -3.09
N ALA A 40 6.84 19.37 -2.41
CA ALA A 40 8.16 19.82 -2.00
C ALA A 40 8.87 18.77 -1.13
N GLY A 41 8.15 18.19 -0.17
CA GLY A 41 8.66 17.20 0.76
C GLY A 41 9.14 15.92 0.09
N TYR A 42 8.31 15.29 -0.74
CA TYR A 42 8.67 14.04 -1.39
C TYR A 42 9.80 14.24 -2.40
N TRP A 43 9.83 15.36 -3.14
CA TRP A 43 10.94 15.66 -4.06
C TRP A 43 12.26 15.81 -3.31
N LEU A 44 12.27 16.58 -2.22
CA LEU A 44 13.45 16.73 -1.38
C LEU A 44 13.90 15.38 -0.81
N ALA A 45 12.97 14.60 -0.23
CA ALA A 45 13.28 13.31 0.36
C ALA A 45 13.79 12.32 -0.70
N ALA A 46 13.13 12.20 -1.85
CA ALA A 46 13.51 11.26 -2.89
C ALA A 46 14.86 11.63 -3.53
N VAL A 47 15.03 12.88 -3.97
CA VAL A 47 16.23 13.32 -4.69
C VAL A 47 17.44 13.32 -3.76
N PHE A 48 17.33 13.95 -2.59
CA PHE A 48 18.48 14.09 -1.69
C PHE A 48 18.74 12.82 -0.87
N GLY A 49 17.73 11.97 -0.64
CA GLY A 49 17.92 10.64 -0.07
C GLY A 49 18.70 9.72 -1.01
N LEU A 50 18.36 9.71 -2.30
CA LEU A 50 19.14 9.01 -3.34
C LEU A 50 20.54 9.61 -3.50
N ALA A 51 20.65 10.95 -3.55
CA ALA A 51 21.94 11.63 -3.65
C ALA A 51 22.86 11.25 -2.48
N PHE A 52 22.34 11.27 -1.26
CA PHE A 52 23.08 10.86 -0.07
C PHE A 52 23.53 9.39 -0.14
N ALA A 53 22.62 8.49 -0.55
CA ALA A 53 22.89 7.06 -0.58
C ALA A 53 23.95 6.66 -1.62
N TYR A 54 24.03 7.36 -2.76
CA TYR A 54 24.92 6.99 -3.88
C TYR A 54 26.14 7.91 -4.06
N TRP A 55 26.10 9.17 -3.60
CA TRP A 55 27.19 10.15 -3.79
C TRP A 55 27.88 10.53 -2.47
N GLY A 56 28.48 9.53 -1.82
CA GLY A 56 29.49 9.76 -0.79
C GLY A 56 28.97 10.25 0.57
N HIS A 57 27.68 10.02 0.88
CA HIS A 57 27.09 10.32 2.19
C HIS A 57 27.32 11.78 2.66
N ASN A 58 27.16 12.74 1.76
CA ASN A 58 27.35 14.16 2.06
C ASN A 58 26.27 14.68 3.06
N TRP A 59 26.71 15.32 4.14
CA TRP A 59 25.83 15.81 5.21
C TRP A 59 24.77 16.81 4.74
N ALA A 60 25.05 17.62 3.71
CA ALA A 60 24.08 18.57 3.17
C ALA A 60 22.91 17.86 2.47
N PHE A 61 23.19 16.78 1.73
CA PHE A 61 22.14 15.95 1.13
C PHE A 61 21.31 15.25 2.21
N HIS A 62 21.94 14.78 3.28
CA HIS A 62 21.21 14.23 4.43
C HIS A 62 20.29 15.28 5.08
N GLY A 63 20.77 16.50 5.28
CA GLY A 63 19.97 17.59 5.85
C GLY A 63 18.75 17.93 4.98
N LEU A 64 18.91 18.01 3.66
CA LEU A 64 17.81 18.26 2.73
C LEU A 64 16.81 17.09 2.69
N TYR A 65 17.29 15.85 2.80
CA TYR A 65 16.46 14.66 2.95
C TYR A 65 15.57 14.74 4.20
N ILE A 66 16.14 15.07 5.37
CA ILE A 66 15.38 15.24 6.63
C ILE A 66 14.38 16.39 6.52
N ALA A 67 14.76 17.51 5.90
CA ALA A 67 13.85 18.62 5.63
C ALA A 67 12.66 18.15 4.78
N GLY A 68 12.91 17.35 3.74
CA GLY A 68 11.88 16.71 2.93
C GLY A 68 10.91 15.86 3.75
N LEU A 69 11.42 14.95 4.59
CA LEU A 69 10.59 14.13 5.48
C LEU A 69 9.73 14.97 6.44
N THR A 70 10.28 16.07 6.95
CA THR A 70 9.56 17.00 7.84
C THR A 70 8.39 17.66 7.11
N LEU A 71 8.57 18.09 5.86
CA LEU A 71 7.49 18.65 5.04
C LEU A 71 6.41 17.60 4.74
N VAL A 72 6.78 16.35 4.45
CA VAL A 72 5.83 15.24 4.26
C VAL A 72 5.03 14.98 5.54
N PHE A 73 5.69 14.97 6.71
CA PHE A 73 5.03 14.82 7.99
C PHE A 73 4.02 15.95 8.25
N LEU A 74 4.40 17.20 8.00
CA LEU A 74 3.50 18.36 8.13
C LEU A 74 2.33 18.28 7.15
N ALA A 75 2.55 17.81 5.92
CA ALA A 75 1.48 17.54 4.97
C ALA A 75 0.49 16.50 5.51
N GLY A 76 1.00 15.44 6.15
CA GLY A 76 0.19 14.42 6.83
C GLY A 76 -0.66 15.01 7.95
N VAL A 77 -0.08 15.84 8.82
CA VAL A 77 -0.83 16.54 9.89
C VAL A 77 -1.95 17.40 9.31
N LEU A 78 -1.66 18.21 8.29
CA LEU A 78 -2.68 19.03 7.63
C LEU A 78 -3.76 18.18 6.94
N LEU A 79 -3.40 17.03 6.36
CA LEU A 79 -4.34 16.10 5.78
C LEU A 79 -5.28 15.52 6.84
N THR A 80 -4.76 15.11 7.99
CA THR A 80 -5.58 14.63 9.13
C THR A 80 -6.58 15.70 9.57
N ILE A 81 -6.15 16.97 9.66
CA ILE A 81 -7.05 18.10 9.98
C ILE A 81 -8.10 18.29 8.88
N ALA A 82 -7.70 18.21 7.60
CA ALA A 82 -8.60 18.36 6.46
C ALA A 82 -9.67 17.26 6.39
N LEU A 83 -9.34 16.07 6.90
CA LEU A 83 -10.22 14.90 6.94
C LEU A 83 -11.13 14.85 8.17
N TRP A 84 -11.12 15.87 9.04
CA TRP A 84 -11.88 15.90 10.28
C TRP A 84 -13.35 15.48 10.09
N PRO A 85 -13.77 14.31 10.62
CA PRO A 85 -15.05 13.71 10.26
C PRO A 85 -16.26 14.35 10.97
N TRP A 86 -16.01 15.18 11.99
CA TRP A 86 -17.06 15.87 12.74
C TRP A 86 -17.43 17.25 12.15
N ASP A 87 -16.82 17.68 11.04
CA ASP A 87 -17.31 18.86 10.31
C ASP A 87 -18.62 18.51 9.59
N ARG A 88 -19.72 19.15 10.00
CA ARG A 88 -21.06 18.90 9.44
C ARG A 88 -21.15 19.15 7.94
N ALA A 89 -20.27 19.99 7.38
CA ALA A 89 -20.20 20.24 5.96
C ALA A 89 -19.85 18.98 5.13
N TYR A 90 -19.29 17.95 5.78
CA TYR A 90 -18.87 16.70 5.13
C TYR A 90 -19.65 15.47 5.61
N TYR A 91 -20.81 15.67 6.23
CA TYR A 91 -21.70 14.56 6.57
C TYR A 91 -22.23 13.89 5.30
N GLN A 92 -22.49 12.59 5.37
CA GLN A 92 -22.90 11.77 4.22
C GLN A 92 -24.42 11.83 4.03
N PRO A 93 -24.94 12.55 3.01
CA PRO A 93 -26.37 12.65 2.76
C PRO A 93 -26.99 11.36 2.23
N ASP A 94 -26.23 10.51 1.52
CA ASP A 94 -26.75 9.29 0.91
C ASP A 94 -26.86 8.16 1.96
N PRO A 95 -28.07 7.64 2.25
CA PRO A 95 -28.24 6.48 3.13
C PRO A 95 -27.69 5.18 2.56
N ALA A 96 -27.35 5.09 1.26
CA ALA A 96 -26.68 3.94 0.67
C ALA A 96 -25.26 3.78 1.24
N HIS A 97 -24.59 4.89 1.55
CA HIS A 97 -23.25 4.89 2.10
C HIS A 97 -23.23 4.66 3.61
N ALA A 98 -22.07 4.25 4.13
CA ALA A 98 -21.84 3.98 5.54
C ALA A 98 -21.87 5.27 6.36
N ARG A 99 -22.92 5.45 7.18
CA ARG A 99 -23.09 6.63 8.02
C ARG A 99 -23.72 6.30 9.37
N THR A 100 -23.42 7.13 10.37
CA THR A 100 -24.14 7.10 11.66
C THR A 100 -25.55 7.64 11.52
N ARG A 101 -26.39 7.45 12.56
CA ARG A 101 -27.74 8.06 12.62
C ARG A 101 -27.72 9.59 12.49
N GLY A 102 -26.65 10.24 12.95
CA GLY A 102 -26.49 11.69 12.86
C GLY A 102 -25.94 12.18 11.51
N GLY A 103 -25.69 11.29 10.55
CA GLY A 103 -25.15 11.63 9.23
C GLY A 103 -23.62 11.64 9.13
N LEU A 104 -22.89 11.42 10.23
CA LEU A 104 -21.43 11.32 10.20
C LEU A 104 -20.99 10.18 9.25
N ASP A 105 -20.12 10.52 8.31
CA ASP A 105 -19.60 9.64 7.26
C ASP A 105 -18.54 8.69 7.83
N LEU A 106 -18.82 7.38 7.79
CA LEU A 106 -17.90 6.36 8.30
C LEU A 106 -16.74 6.09 7.34
N GLU A 107 -16.89 6.34 6.04
CA GLU A 107 -15.79 6.26 5.07
C GLU A 107 -14.77 7.36 5.38
N ARG A 108 -15.23 8.61 5.56
CA ARG A 108 -14.36 9.71 6.00
C ARG A 108 -13.70 9.44 7.35
N LEU A 109 -14.43 8.85 8.31
CA LEU A 109 -13.86 8.46 9.60
C LEU A 109 -12.75 7.40 9.43
N ALA A 110 -12.90 6.46 8.49
CA ALA A 110 -11.85 5.50 8.17
C ALA A 110 -10.61 6.19 7.59
N PHE A 111 -10.77 7.06 6.59
CA PHE A 111 -9.67 7.87 6.04
C PHE A 111 -8.97 8.70 7.12
N PHE A 112 -9.74 9.37 7.98
CA PHE A 112 -9.21 10.14 9.10
C PHE A 112 -8.41 9.26 10.08
N THR A 113 -8.96 8.10 10.46
CA THR A 113 -8.33 7.15 11.38
C THR A 113 -7.01 6.65 10.83
N THR A 114 -6.99 6.23 9.56
CA THR A 114 -5.76 5.78 8.90
C THR A 114 -4.75 6.93 8.78
N ALA A 115 -5.15 8.14 8.37
CA ALA A 115 -4.25 9.28 8.28
C ALA A 115 -3.65 9.67 9.66
N ALA A 116 -4.49 9.74 10.70
CA ALA A 116 -4.05 10.06 12.06
C ALA A 116 -3.05 9.02 12.59
N THR A 117 -3.38 7.74 12.44
CA THR A 117 -2.50 6.66 12.89
C THR A 117 -1.20 6.58 12.07
N THR A 118 -1.22 6.91 10.78
CA THR A 118 0.01 7.05 9.96
C THR A 118 0.91 8.16 10.50
N VAL A 119 0.37 9.33 10.85
CA VAL A 119 1.16 10.43 11.43
C VAL A 119 1.77 10.02 12.77
N ILE A 120 1.00 9.37 13.65
CA ILE A 120 1.51 8.87 14.94
C ILE A 120 2.62 7.83 14.72
N SER A 121 2.41 6.88 13.80
CA SER A 121 3.38 5.83 13.47
C SER A 121 4.62 6.35 12.74
N ALA A 122 4.51 7.47 12.01
CA ALA A 122 5.65 8.19 11.47
C ALA A 122 6.47 8.84 12.59
N ALA A 123 5.82 9.46 13.58
CA ALA A 123 6.50 10.00 14.76
C ALA A 123 7.21 8.89 15.55
N PHE A 124 6.59 7.72 15.67
CA PHE A 124 7.19 6.54 16.29
C PHE A 124 8.55 6.19 15.67
N GLY A 125 8.66 6.12 14.33
CA GLY A 125 9.93 5.89 13.64
C GLY A 125 10.90 7.09 13.68
N ALA A 126 10.37 8.32 13.73
CA ALA A 126 11.17 9.53 13.82
C ALA A 126 11.90 9.67 15.17
N VAL A 127 11.37 9.09 16.25
CA VAL A 127 12.00 9.13 17.58
C VAL A 127 13.40 8.49 17.52
N PRO A 128 13.60 7.20 17.16
CA PRO A 128 14.94 6.64 16.97
C PRO A 128 15.81 7.45 16.01
N GLY A 129 15.22 7.97 14.92
CA GLY A 129 15.92 8.82 13.95
C GLY A 129 16.51 10.09 14.57
N SER A 130 15.86 10.69 15.57
CA SER A 130 16.37 11.89 16.25
C SER A 130 17.57 11.62 17.16
N TYR A 131 17.81 10.37 17.55
CA TYR A 131 18.99 9.93 18.30
C TYR A 131 20.12 9.42 17.40
N PHE A 132 19.97 9.50 16.07
CA PHE A 132 20.99 9.00 15.15
C PHE A 132 22.33 9.72 15.33
N GLY A 133 23.40 8.96 15.59
CA GLY A 133 24.72 9.49 15.93
C GLY A 133 24.86 9.96 17.40
N ASN A 134 23.79 9.88 18.18
CA ASN A 134 23.73 10.18 19.61
C ASN A 134 23.20 8.97 20.41
N GLY A 135 23.96 7.87 20.38
CA GLY A 135 23.60 6.60 21.03
C GLY A 135 22.76 5.65 20.19
N PHE A 136 22.30 6.07 19.00
CA PHE A 136 21.63 5.20 18.02
C PHE A 136 22.41 5.16 16.70
N THR A 137 22.57 3.97 16.12
CA THR A 137 23.27 3.74 14.85
C THR A 137 22.40 2.95 13.88
N ALA A 138 22.69 3.06 12.58
CA ALA A 138 22.00 2.27 11.57
C ALA A 138 22.26 0.78 11.77
N PHE A 139 21.22 -0.03 11.60
CA PHE A 139 21.29 -1.49 11.59
C PHE A 139 20.31 -2.04 10.53
N LEU A 140 20.46 -3.31 10.17
CA LEU A 140 19.46 -4.03 9.38
C LEU A 140 18.49 -4.72 10.33
N ALA A 141 17.19 -4.48 10.16
CA ALA A 141 16.17 -5.05 11.05
C ALA A 141 16.24 -6.58 11.08
N GLU A 142 16.60 -7.19 9.95
CA GLU A 142 16.78 -8.61 9.74
C GLU A 142 17.97 -9.19 10.53
N ASP A 143 18.98 -8.37 10.87
CA ASP A 143 20.15 -8.83 11.62
C ASP A 143 19.86 -8.94 13.13
N ILE A 144 18.87 -8.20 13.62
CA ILE A 144 18.56 -8.16 15.06
C ILE A 144 17.42 -9.10 15.48
N ILE A 145 16.75 -9.77 14.53
CA ILE A 145 15.53 -10.56 14.79
C ILE A 145 15.73 -11.63 15.88
N ARG A 146 16.88 -12.31 15.88
CA ARG A 146 17.24 -13.35 16.86
C ARG A 146 17.94 -12.83 18.12
N LEU A 147 18.17 -11.52 18.23
CA LEU A 147 18.76 -10.98 19.45
C LEU A 147 17.78 -11.17 20.61
N PRO A 148 18.22 -11.78 21.73
CA PRO A 148 17.35 -12.11 22.86
C PRO A 148 16.86 -10.86 23.59
N GLN A 149 17.60 -9.76 23.47
CA GLN A 149 17.27 -8.46 24.04
C GLN A 149 17.47 -7.42 22.96
N LYS A 150 16.49 -6.53 22.80
CA LYS A 150 16.54 -5.39 21.90
C LYS A 150 16.25 -4.14 22.70
N THR A 151 16.88 -3.04 22.31
CA THR A 151 16.60 -1.73 22.89
C THR A 151 15.22 -1.25 22.47
N THR A 152 14.66 -0.32 23.25
CA THR A 152 13.40 0.36 22.89
C THR A 152 13.47 1.02 21.50
N MET A 153 14.62 1.56 21.10
CA MET A 153 14.79 2.19 19.78
C MET A 153 14.77 1.16 18.65
N GLU A 154 15.40 0.00 18.84
CA GLU A 154 15.37 -1.10 17.87
C GLU A 154 13.95 -1.66 17.70
N TYR A 155 13.24 -1.88 18.81
CA TYR A 155 11.83 -2.28 18.81
C TYR A 155 10.94 -1.26 18.09
N SER A 156 11.22 0.03 18.29
CA SER A 156 10.48 1.10 17.62
C SER A 156 10.66 1.08 16.10
N ILE A 157 11.89 0.84 15.61
CA ILE A 157 12.14 0.68 14.17
C ILE A 157 11.45 -0.56 13.61
N ILE A 158 11.51 -1.71 14.30
CA ILE A 158 10.82 -2.93 13.86
C ILE A 158 9.32 -2.65 13.73
N GLY A 159 8.71 -2.04 14.75
CA GLY A 159 7.30 -1.68 14.74
C GLY A 159 6.96 -0.71 13.61
N HIS A 160 7.74 0.36 13.44
CA HIS A 160 7.58 1.35 12.37
C HIS A 160 7.60 0.71 10.98
N LEU A 161 8.56 -0.18 10.71
CA LEU A 161 8.66 -0.85 9.41
C LEU A 161 7.40 -1.64 9.05
N HIS A 162 6.84 -2.37 10.02
CA HIS A 162 5.64 -3.19 9.81
C HIS A 162 4.39 -2.32 9.58
N ILE A 163 4.20 -1.30 10.42
CA ILE A 163 2.95 -0.52 10.41
C ILE A 163 2.82 0.37 9.18
N MET A 164 3.91 0.95 8.70
CA MET A 164 3.83 1.95 7.62
C MET A 164 3.32 1.32 6.33
N LEU A 165 3.83 0.14 5.95
CA LEU A 165 3.37 -0.53 4.74
C LEU A 165 1.92 -1.03 4.87
N ALA A 166 1.53 -1.53 6.06
CA ALA A 166 0.16 -1.91 6.32
C ALA A 166 -0.82 -0.72 6.21
N LEU A 167 -0.43 0.45 6.71
CA LEU A 167 -1.27 1.66 6.63
C LEU A 167 -1.37 2.23 5.23
N ILE A 168 -0.31 2.15 4.43
CA ILE A 168 -0.34 2.45 2.98
C ILE A 168 -1.35 1.52 2.30
N ALA A 169 -1.27 0.20 2.54
CA ALA A 169 -2.22 -0.75 1.96
C ALA A 169 -3.69 -0.50 2.38
N VAL A 170 -3.93 -0.16 3.65
CA VAL A 170 -5.28 0.20 4.15
C VAL A 170 -5.76 1.49 3.49
N MET A 171 -4.91 2.50 3.36
CA MET A 171 -5.25 3.76 2.71
C MET A 171 -5.58 3.53 1.23
N LEU A 172 -4.77 2.76 0.51
CA LEU A 172 -5.03 2.37 -0.87
C LEU A 172 -6.35 1.60 -1.02
N MET A 173 -6.66 0.69 -0.11
CA MET A 173 -7.96 0.00 -0.11
C MET A 173 -9.13 0.99 0.02
N LEU A 174 -9.03 2.00 0.88
CA LEU A 174 -10.06 3.05 0.99
C LEU A 174 -10.16 3.90 -0.28
N ILE A 175 -9.03 4.24 -0.91
CA ILE A 175 -8.97 4.93 -2.20
C ILE A 175 -9.69 4.12 -3.29
N ILE A 176 -9.39 2.83 -3.40
CA ILE A 176 -10.04 1.93 -4.37
C ILE A 176 -11.54 1.77 -4.07
N GLY A 177 -11.91 1.66 -2.79
CA GLY A 177 -13.32 1.64 -2.38
C GLY A 177 -14.07 2.88 -2.82
N ARG A 178 -13.46 4.06 -2.63
CA ARG A 178 -14.05 5.34 -3.06
C ARG A 178 -14.15 5.44 -4.58
N TRP A 179 -13.12 5.01 -5.30
CA TRP A 179 -13.09 5.02 -6.77
C TRP A 179 -14.16 4.11 -7.38
N LEU A 180 -14.40 2.94 -6.80
CA LEU A 180 -15.44 2.01 -7.26
C LEU A 180 -16.85 2.34 -6.71
N ASP A 181 -17.03 3.49 -6.06
CA ASP A 181 -18.26 3.90 -5.38
C ASP A 181 -18.83 2.81 -4.46
N PHE A 182 -17.96 2.22 -3.63
CA PHE A 182 -18.32 1.15 -2.71
C PHE A 182 -19.43 1.62 -1.76
N ARG A 183 -20.62 1.02 -1.84
CA ARG A 183 -21.81 1.40 -1.07
C ARG A 183 -22.71 0.22 -0.74
N GLY A 184 -23.71 0.44 0.09
CA GLY A 184 -24.71 -0.56 0.50
C GLY A 184 -24.33 -1.32 1.78
N ILE A 185 -24.92 -2.50 1.97
CA ILE A 185 -24.79 -3.28 3.21
C ILE A 185 -23.33 -3.69 3.48
N LEU A 186 -22.59 -4.07 2.44
CA LEU A 186 -21.20 -4.49 2.55
C LEU A 186 -20.32 -3.33 3.03
N GLN A 187 -20.48 -2.13 2.48
CA GLN A 187 -19.74 -0.95 2.93
C GLN A 187 -20.07 -0.58 4.38
N LYS A 188 -21.35 -0.67 4.77
CA LYS A 188 -21.82 -0.36 6.14
C LYS A 188 -21.21 -1.28 7.20
N ILE A 189 -20.90 -2.52 6.84
CA ILE A 189 -20.19 -3.46 7.72
C ILE A 189 -18.67 -3.25 7.62
N ALA A 190 -18.15 -3.01 6.41
CA ALA A 190 -16.72 -2.85 6.16
C ALA A 190 -16.12 -1.64 6.89
N MET A 191 -16.75 -0.47 6.85
CA MET A 191 -16.15 0.75 7.42
C MET A 191 -15.85 0.64 8.93
N PRO A 192 -16.79 0.19 9.79
CA PRO A 192 -16.48 -0.08 11.20
C PRO A 192 -15.36 -1.10 11.41
N LEU A 193 -15.31 -2.16 10.60
CA LEU A 193 -14.26 -3.19 10.69
C LEU A 193 -12.89 -2.63 10.30
N ILE A 194 -12.82 -1.80 9.27
CA ILE A 194 -11.58 -1.15 8.83
C ILE A 194 -11.09 -0.17 9.91
N ILE A 195 -11.99 0.65 10.48
CA ILE A 195 -11.65 1.57 11.57
C ILE A 195 -11.11 0.80 12.78
N LEU A 196 -11.86 -0.22 13.24
CA LEU A 196 -11.46 -1.06 14.37
C LEU A 196 -10.13 -1.76 14.10
N GLY A 197 -9.99 -2.39 12.94
CA GLY A 197 -8.80 -3.11 12.56
C GLY A 197 -7.57 -2.21 12.50
N THR A 198 -7.71 -1.03 11.90
CA THR A 198 -6.64 -0.01 11.85
C THR A 198 -6.20 0.41 13.26
N LEU A 199 -7.14 0.69 14.17
CA LEU A 199 -6.81 1.09 15.54
C LEU A 199 -6.11 -0.02 16.31
N VAL A 200 -6.66 -1.24 16.29
CA VAL A 200 -6.11 -2.38 17.04
C VAL A 200 -4.72 -2.77 16.51
N LEU A 201 -4.55 -2.77 15.19
CA LEU A 201 -3.27 -3.07 14.55
C LEU A 201 -2.19 -2.07 14.97
N ASN A 202 -2.49 -0.77 14.98
CA ASN A 202 -1.56 0.26 15.46
C ASN A 202 -1.24 0.12 16.95
N LEU A 203 -2.24 -0.15 17.81
CA LEU A 203 -2.02 -0.35 19.24
C LEU A 203 -1.09 -1.53 19.51
N GLY A 204 -1.23 -2.62 18.75
CA GLY A 204 -0.32 -3.76 18.82
C GLY A 204 1.12 -3.38 18.49
N VAL A 205 1.31 -2.61 17.41
CA VAL A 205 2.65 -2.13 17.00
C VAL A 205 3.27 -1.18 18.03
N TRP A 206 2.53 -0.19 18.51
CA TRP A 206 3.03 0.74 19.53
C TRP A 206 3.29 0.02 20.85
N GLY A 207 2.58 -1.08 21.12
CA GLY A 207 2.81 -1.95 22.27
C GLY A 207 4.17 -2.66 22.26
N VAL A 208 4.83 -2.81 21.11
CA VAL A 208 6.13 -3.51 20.97
C VAL A 208 7.25 -2.85 21.78
N VAL A 209 7.15 -1.55 22.08
CA VAL A 209 8.13 -0.82 22.92
C VAL A 209 7.76 -0.77 24.40
N THR A 210 6.73 -1.53 24.81
CA THR A 210 6.17 -1.51 26.15
C THR A 210 6.19 -2.94 26.73
N PRO A 211 5.78 -3.14 28.01
CA PRO A 211 5.58 -4.49 28.55
C PRO A 211 4.55 -5.36 27.80
N LEU A 212 3.83 -4.81 26.81
CA LEU A 212 2.93 -5.55 25.92
C LEU A 212 3.65 -6.29 24.77
N GLU A 213 4.97 -6.12 24.60
CA GLU A 213 5.77 -6.78 23.56
C GLU A 213 5.51 -8.29 23.39
N PRO A 214 5.39 -9.10 24.47
CA PRO A 214 5.17 -10.54 24.34
C PRO A 214 3.85 -10.92 23.67
N ILE A 215 2.85 -10.03 23.70
CA ILE A 215 1.53 -10.25 23.10
C ILE A 215 1.25 -9.31 21.92
N ALA A 216 2.19 -8.43 21.57
CA ALA A 216 2.02 -7.41 20.54
C ALA A 216 1.65 -8.03 19.18
N HIS A 217 2.32 -9.11 18.78
CA HIS A 217 2.00 -9.84 17.55
C HIS A 217 0.57 -10.38 17.54
N MET A 218 0.11 -10.94 18.66
CA MET A 218 -1.28 -11.42 18.77
C MET A 218 -2.28 -10.28 18.59
N VAL A 219 -2.03 -9.11 19.20
CA VAL A 219 -2.87 -7.91 19.03
C VAL A 219 -2.88 -7.45 17.56
N ILE A 220 -1.71 -7.45 16.90
CA ILE A 220 -1.59 -7.10 15.47
C ILE A 220 -2.45 -8.03 14.61
N TYR A 221 -2.42 -9.35 14.83
CA TYR A 221 -3.24 -10.31 14.07
C TYR A 221 -4.74 -10.12 14.32
N VAL A 222 -5.12 -9.92 15.57
CA VAL A 222 -6.51 -9.64 15.95
C VAL A 222 -6.98 -8.33 15.28
N GLY A 223 -6.12 -7.33 15.16
CA GLY A 223 -6.41 -6.08 14.44
C GLY A 223 -6.44 -6.21 12.92
N ALA A 224 -5.55 -7.00 12.33
CA ALA A 224 -5.50 -7.23 10.88
C ALA A 224 -6.78 -7.93 10.37
N THR A 225 -7.34 -8.85 11.16
CA THR A 225 -8.49 -9.67 10.76
C THR A 225 -9.73 -8.85 10.38
N PRO A 226 -10.22 -7.88 11.20
CA PRO A 226 -11.29 -6.97 10.81
C PRO A 226 -10.99 -6.17 9.53
N ALA A 227 -9.78 -5.64 9.38
CA ALA A 227 -9.41 -4.86 8.20
C ALA A 227 -9.44 -5.72 6.92
N MET A 228 -8.94 -6.96 7.00
CA MET A 228 -9.01 -7.93 5.90
C MET A 228 -10.44 -8.35 5.57
N LEU A 229 -11.32 -8.49 6.56
CA LEU A 229 -12.74 -8.76 6.33
C LEU A 229 -13.42 -7.57 5.62
N GLY A 230 -13.05 -6.33 5.98
CA GLY A 230 -13.48 -5.13 5.25
C GLY A 230 -12.99 -5.11 3.80
N ALA A 231 -11.74 -5.50 3.55
CA ALA A 231 -11.19 -5.66 2.20
C ALA A 231 -11.96 -6.72 1.39
N LEU A 232 -12.28 -7.86 2.00
CA LEU A 232 -13.06 -8.91 1.36
C LEU A 232 -14.45 -8.40 0.94
N MET A 233 -15.10 -7.59 1.78
CA MET A 233 -16.40 -6.98 1.43
C MET A 233 -16.30 -6.06 0.22
N LEU A 234 -15.22 -5.29 0.09
CA LEU A 234 -14.94 -4.49 -1.10
C LEU A 234 -14.73 -5.36 -2.34
N VAL A 235 -13.96 -6.46 -2.23
CA VAL A 235 -13.76 -7.41 -3.34
C VAL A 235 -15.09 -8.02 -3.79
N ILE A 236 -15.92 -8.50 -2.87
CA ILE A 236 -17.23 -9.09 -3.18
C ILE A 236 -18.11 -8.06 -3.90
N TYR A 237 -18.17 -6.83 -3.37
CA TYR A 237 -18.92 -5.74 -3.99
C TYR A 237 -18.43 -5.45 -5.41
N GLY A 238 -17.12 -5.23 -5.57
CA GLY A 238 -16.55 -4.84 -6.84
C GLY A 238 -16.69 -5.91 -7.92
N TRP A 239 -16.50 -7.19 -7.58
CA TRP A 239 -16.71 -8.28 -8.53
C TRP A 239 -18.19 -8.45 -8.92
N ASP A 240 -19.12 -8.38 -7.96
CA ASP A 240 -20.56 -8.42 -8.25
C ASP A 240 -20.97 -7.25 -9.15
N HIS A 241 -20.45 -6.06 -8.86
CA HIS A 241 -20.69 -4.86 -9.66
C HIS A 241 -20.19 -5.02 -11.10
N LEU A 242 -18.95 -5.47 -11.32
CA LEU A 242 -18.39 -5.72 -12.66
C LEU A 242 -19.17 -6.80 -13.43
N ILE A 243 -19.59 -7.87 -12.76
CA ILE A 243 -20.39 -8.93 -13.37
C ILE A 243 -21.74 -8.36 -13.82
N ARG A 244 -22.45 -7.63 -12.96
CA ARG A 244 -23.77 -7.06 -13.27
C ARG A 244 -23.73 -6.07 -14.42
N GLU A 245 -22.73 -5.20 -14.45
CA GLU A 245 -22.53 -4.28 -15.57
C GLU A 245 -22.27 -5.03 -16.88
N GLY A 246 -21.41 -6.05 -16.87
CA GLY A 246 -21.04 -6.77 -18.08
C GLY A 246 -22.13 -7.70 -18.64
N ILE A 247 -23.10 -8.11 -17.81
CA ILE A 247 -24.25 -8.93 -18.25
C ILE A 247 -25.55 -8.13 -18.38
N ALA A 248 -25.50 -6.80 -18.21
CA ALA A 248 -26.67 -5.94 -18.33
C ALA A 248 -27.36 -6.16 -19.70
N GLY A 249 -28.67 -6.40 -19.67
CA GLY A 249 -29.47 -6.70 -20.86
C GLY A 249 -29.57 -8.18 -21.24
N LEU A 250 -28.87 -9.09 -20.55
CA LEU A 250 -29.07 -10.53 -20.72
C LEU A 250 -30.20 -11.04 -19.81
N PRO A 251 -31.24 -11.73 -20.35
CA PRO A 251 -32.34 -12.26 -19.54
C PRO A 251 -31.88 -13.28 -18.49
N ARG A 252 -30.89 -14.12 -18.86
CA ARG A 252 -30.26 -15.10 -17.98
C ARG A 252 -28.83 -15.35 -18.45
N ALA A 253 -27.87 -14.80 -17.73
CA ALA A 253 -26.46 -14.99 -18.04
C ALA A 253 -25.95 -16.37 -17.60
N THR A 254 -25.18 -17.03 -18.47
CA THR A 254 -24.47 -18.28 -18.16
C THR A 254 -23.26 -18.02 -17.26
N LEU A 255 -22.71 -19.07 -16.65
CA LEU A 255 -21.49 -18.95 -15.84
C LEU A 255 -20.32 -18.37 -16.65
N GLY A 256 -20.13 -18.83 -17.89
CA GLY A 256 -19.08 -18.31 -18.77
C GLY A 256 -19.25 -16.82 -19.11
N GLN A 257 -20.49 -16.35 -19.28
CA GLN A 257 -20.77 -14.93 -19.50
C GLN A 257 -20.46 -14.08 -18.26
N LYS A 258 -20.74 -14.60 -17.06
CA LYS A 258 -20.38 -13.91 -15.80
C LYS A 258 -18.86 -13.83 -15.61
N ILE A 259 -18.14 -14.91 -15.87
CA ILE A 259 -16.66 -14.90 -15.82
C ILE A 259 -16.10 -13.95 -16.88
N GLY A 260 -16.64 -14.01 -18.11
CA GLY A 260 -16.24 -13.10 -19.19
C GLY A 260 -16.50 -11.63 -18.86
N ALA A 261 -17.62 -11.32 -18.17
CA ALA A 261 -17.92 -9.98 -17.68
C ALA A 261 -16.91 -9.50 -16.64
N LEU A 262 -16.61 -10.35 -15.64
CA LEU A 262 -15.65 -10.05 -14.57
C LEU A 262 -14.25 -9.75 -15.13
N LEU A 263 -13.78 -10.56 -16.08
CA LEU A 263 -12.43 -10.46 -16.65
C LEU A 263 -12.33 -9.49 -17.84
N ARG A 264 -13.41 -8.79 -18.18
CA ARG A 264 -13.44 -7.91 -19.36
C ARG A 264 -12.49 -6.73 -19.21
N ASP A 265 -12.49 -6.12 -18.02
CA ASP A 265 -11.73 -4.92 -17.71
C ASP A 265 -10.64 -5.19 -16.68
N PRO A 266 -9.39 -5.40 -17.11
CA PRO A 266 -8.31 -5.75 -16.18
C PRO A 266 -7.95 -4.60 -15.23
N LEU A 267 -8.26 -3.34 -15.56
CA LEU A 267 -7.93 -2.22 -14.68
C LEU A 267 -8.88 -2.10 -13.49
N ARG A 268 -10.13 -2.55 -13.62
CA ARG A 268 -11.08 -2.63 -12.49
C ARG A 268 -11.04 -3.98 -11.78
N PHE A 269 -10.82 -5.06 -12.52
CA PHE A 269 -10.63 -6.40 -11.94
C PHE A 269 -9.32 -6.49 -11.14
N GLY A 270 -8.22 -5.96 -11.71
CA GLY A 270 -6.87 -6.15 -11.20
C GLY A 270 -6.67 -5.68 -9.75
N PRO A 271 -7.07 -4.46 -9.36
CA PRO A 271 -6.96 -4.00 -7.97
C PRO A 271 -7.60 -4.96 -6.95
N LEU A 272 -8.80 -5.45 -7.27
CA LEU A 272 -9.54 -6.39 -6.42
C LEU A 272 -8.91 -7.78 -6.42
N TRP A 273 -8.42 -8.24 -7.57
CA TRP A 273 -7.65 -9.47 -7.68
C TRP A 273 -6.38 -9.42 -6.84
N GLN A 274 -5.61 -8.34 -6.92
CA GLN A 274 -4.38 -8.15 -6.13
C GLN A 274 -4.66 -8.19 -4.62
N MET A 275 -5.79 -7.64 -4.16
CA MET A 275 -6.21 -7.76 -2.75
C MET A 275 -6.48 -9.21 -2.33
N VAL A 276 -7.05 -10.03 -3.22
CA VAL A 276 -7.24 -11.46 -2.97
C VAL A 276 -5.91 -12.20 -3.03
N PHE A 277 -5.14 -11.95 -4.08
CA PHE A 277 -3.88 -12.60 -4.39
C PHE A 277 -2.83 -12.40 -3.29
N MET A 278 -2.81 -11.22 -2.67
CA MET A 278 -2.01 -10.92 -1.48
C MET A 278 -2.20 -11.95 -0.36
N ASN A 279 -3.38 -12.55 -0.21
CA ASN A 279 -3.58 -13.58 0.83
C ASN A 279 -2.79 -14.85 0.55
N LEU A 280 -2.47 -15.13 -0.72
CA LEU A 280 -1.76 -16.34 -1.13
C LEU A 280 -0.23 -16.17 -1.04
N THR A 281 0.26 -14.97 -1.30
CA THR A 281 1.71 -14.69 -1.40
C THR A 281 2.27 -13.90 -0.22
N VAL A 282 1.41 -13.21 0.53
CA VAL A 282 1.79 -12.38 1.68
C VAL A 282 1.04 -12.87 2.92
N SER A 283 -0.24 -12.55 3.08
CA SER A 283 -0.92 -12.71 4.39
C SER A 283 -0.95 -14.14 4.89
N GLY A 284 -1.31 -15.11 4.04
CA GLY A 284 -1.35 -16.53 4.40
C GLY A 284 0.03 -17.08 4.74
N VAL A 285 1.06 -16.66 3.99
CA VAL A 285 2.46 -17.01 4.27
C VAL A 285 2.89 -16.39 5.60
N GLY A 286 2.68 -15.09 5.80
CA GLY A 286 3.03 -14.40 7.04
C GLY A 286 2.35 -15.00 8.27
N ILE A 287 1.08 -15.41 8.17
CA ILE A 287 0.37 -16.12 9.25
C ILE A 287 1.02 -17.47 9.55
N LEU A 288 1.34 -18.26 8.51
CA LEU A 288 2.04 -19.53 8.69
C LEU A 288 3.38 -19.32 9.42
N TYR A 289 4.14 -18.31 9.01
CA TYR A 289 5.42 -17.96 9.63
C TYR A 289 5.28 -17.55 11.07
N ALA A 290 4.31 -16.69 11.38
CA ALA A 290 4.07 -16.23 12.73
C ALA A 290 3.67 -17.34 13.69
N VAL A 291 2.75 -18.22 13.27
CA VAL A 291 2.22 -19.30 14.11
C VAL A 291 3.28 -20.38 14.36
N ARG A 292 4.19 -20.61 13.41
CA ARG A 292 5.21 -21.66 13.49
C ARG A 292 6.63 -21.10 13.64
N LEU A 293 6.76 -19.84 14.07
CA LEU A 293 8.01 -19.10 14.10
C LEU A 293 9.07 -19.82 14.93
N ASP A 294 8.77 -20.09 16.19
CA ASP A 294 9.67 -20.75 17.13
C ASP A 294 9.85 -22.25 16.84
N GLU A 295 8.81 -22.89 16.29
CA GLU A 295 8.77 -24.34 16.11
C GLU A 295 9.48 -24.82 14.83
N ILE A 296 9.43 -24.02 13.76
CA ILE A 296 9.97 -24.38 12.44
C ILE A 296 11.05 -23.38 12.03
N PHE A 297 10.70 -22.11 11.93
CA PHE A 297 11.49 -21.14 11.16
C PHE A 297 12.76 -20.68 11.89
N ARG A 298 12.70 -20.51 13.21
CA ARG A 298 13.88 -20.20 14.04
C ARG A 298 14.86 -21.36 14.17
N MET A 299 14.41 -22.58 13.86
CA MET A 299 15.26 -23.77 13.84
C MET A 299 16.12 -23.85 12.56
N TRP A 300 15.78 -23.09 11.52
CA TRP A 300 16.56 -23.03 10.29
C TRP A 300 17.76 -22.07 10.40
N PRO A 301 18.74 -22.18 9.48
CA PRO A 301 19.80 -21.18 9.37
C PRO A 301 19.22 -19.77 9.27
N ALA A 302 19.82 -18.80 9.98
CA ALA A 302 19.32 -17.42 10.06
C ALA A 302 19.11 -16.78 8.68
N ARG A 303 19.91 -17.17 7.69
CA ARG A 303 19.75 -16.73 6.30
C ARG A 303 18.35 -17.02 5.73
N GLU A 304 17.76 -18.17 6.06
CA GLU A 304 16.47 -18.57 5.50
C GLU A 304 15.31 -17.75 6.08
N GLU A 305 15.34 -17.47 7.38
CA GLU A 305 14.41 -16.54 8.04
C GLU A 305 14.55 -15.12 7.46
N ARG A 306 15.78 -14.66 7.19
CA ARG A 306 16.01 -13.35 6.55
C ARG A 306 15.43 -13.26 5.14
N ILE A 307 15.59 -14.31 4.34
CA ILE A 307 15.07 -14.34 2.96
C ILE A 307 13.55 -14.21 2.99
N GLU A 308 12.88 -14.90 3.91
CA GLU A 308 11.42 -14.78 4.06
C GLU A 308 10.99 -13.42 4.55
N LEU A 309 11.53 -12.94 5.67
CA LEU A 309 11.16 -11.62 6.20
C LEU A 309 11.33 -10.56 5.11
N THR A 310 12.43 -10.60 4.37
CA THR A 310 12.64 -9.68 3.25
C THR A 310 11.60 -9.90 2.15
N GLY A 311 11.44 -11.13 1.66
CA GLY A 311 10.54 -11.48 0.55
C GLY A 311 9.10 -11.05 0.79
N HIS A 312 8.56 -11.40 1.96
CA HIS A 312 7.19 -11.13 2.36
C HIS A 312 6.80 -9.65 2.24
N TRP A 313 7.62 -8.74 2.82
CA TRP A 313 7.35 -7.30 2.80
C TRP A 313 7.55 -6.70 1.40
N HIS A 314 8.51 -7.20 0.62
CA HIS A 314 8.74 -6.70 -0.74
C HIS A 314 7.62 -7.11 -1.69
N VAL A 315 7.07 -8.31 -1.55
CA VAL A 315 5.89 -8.73 -2.31
C VAL A 315 4.68 -7.87 -1.95
N LEU A 316 4.46 -7.57 -0.66
CA LEU A 316 3.39 -6.66 -0.25
C LEU A 316 3.55 -5.27 -0.88
N ALA A 317 4.76 -4.69 -0.83
CA ALA A 317 5.04 -3.39 -1.44
C ALA A 317 4.84 -3.42 -2.96
N ALA A 318 5.23 -4.51 -3.63
CA ALA A 318 5.02 -4.69 -5.06
C ALA A 318 3.55 -4.83 -5.42
N ILE A 319 2.74 -5.52 -4.60
CA ILE A 319 1.27 -5.61 -4.75
C ILE A 319 0.62 -4.23 -4.61
N VAL A 320 1.01 -3.44 -3.60
CA VAL A 320 0.55 -2.06 -3.44
C VAL A 320 0.87 -1.25 -4.70
N ALA A 321 2.10 -1.37 -5.22
CA ALA A 321 2.49 -0.69 -6.44
C ALA A 321 1.69 -1.14 -7.67
N THR A 322 1.41 -2.44 -7.85
CA THR A 322 0.61 -2.93 -9.00
C THR A 322 -0.83 -2.44 -8.92
N ILE A 323 -1.45 -2.39 -7.74
CA ILE A 323 -2.78 -1.79 -7.54
C ILE A 323 -2.77 -0.32 -7.95
N ILE A 324 -1.77 0.45 -7.53
CA ILE A 324 -1.61 1.86 -7.91
C ILE A 324 -1.46 2.00 -9.42
N LEU A 325 -0.63 1.17 -10.07
CA LEU A 325 -0.43 1.22 -11.52
C LEU A 325 -1.72 0.90 -12.29
N LEU A 326 -2.50 -0.06 -11.83
CA LEU A 326 -3.77 -0.43 -12.43
C LEU A 326 -4.79 0.70 -12.30
N TYR A 327 -4.92 1.28 -11.10
CA TYR A 327 -5.80 2.42 -10.88
C TYR A 327 -5.33 3.66 -11.67
N TYR A 328 -4.04 3.95 -11.66
CA TYR A 328 -3.46 5.04 -12.45
C TYR A 328 -3.79 4.89 -13.94
N GLY A 329 -3.67 3.68 -14.50
CA GLY A 329 -4.03 3.40 -15.90
C GLY A 329 -5.48 3.70 -16.24
N ASP A 330 -6.40 3.57 -15.27
CA ASP A 330 -7.79 3.95 -15.43
C ASP A 330 -7.96 5.47 -15.38
N MET A 331 -7.30 6.10 -14.41
CA MET A 331 -7.30 7.54 -14.16
C MET A 331 -6.74 8.33 -15.36
N ILE A 332 -5.66 7.84 -15.98
CA ILE A 332 -5.16 8.37 -17.25
C ILE A 332 -5.97 7.86 -18.44
N GLY A 333 -7.25 7.49 -18.26
CA GLY A 333 -8.22 7.04 -19.26
C GLY A 333 -7.65 6.22 -20.41
N LEU A 334 -6.90 5.15 -20.11
CA LEU A 334 -6.53 4.17 -21.13
C LEU A 334 -7.80 3.46 -21.62
N SER A 335 -7.93 3.31 -22.94
CA SER A 335 -9.12 2.71 -23.56
C SER A 335 -8.78 1.61 -24.58
N GLY A 336 -9.79 0.84 -24.97
CA GLY A 336 -9.70 -0.17 -26.02
C GLY A 336 -8.66 -1.26 -25.76
N LYS A 337 -7.87 -1.59 -26.79
CA LYS A 337 -6.85 -2.65 -26.70
C LYS A 337 -5.71 -2.27 -25.77
N LEU A 338 -5.29 -0.99 -25.75
CA LEU A 338 -4.18 -0.53 -24.92
C LEU A 338 -4.48 -0.72 -23.43
N ARG A 339 -5.70 -0.37 -23.00
CA ARG A 339 -6.20 -0.65 -21.64
C ARG A 339 -6.05 -2.13 -21.26
N ARG A 340 -6.46 -3.01 -22.16
CA ARG A 340 -6.41 -4.46 -21.94
C ARG A 340 -4.98 -4.97 -21.84
N TRP A 341 -4.11 -4.59 -22.77
CA TRP A 341 -2.70 -4.98 -22.75
C TRP A 341 -2.01 -4.48 -21.49
N TYR A 342 -2.15 -3.19 -21.16
CA TYR A 342 -1.55 -2.60 -19.98
C TYR A 342 -1.98 -3.33 -18.69
N GLY A 343 -3.28 -3.51 -18.48
CA GLY A 343 -3.79 -4.17 -17.28
C GLY A 343 -3.41 -5.65 -17.18
N TRP A 344 -3.58 -6.41 -18.27
CA TRP A 344 -3.24 -7.83 -18.26
C TRP A 344 -1.74 -8.08 -18.20
N SER A 345 -0.90 -7.23 -18.79
CA SER A 345 0.55 -7.31 -18.61
C SER A 345 0.92 -7.13 -17.14
N ILE A 346 0.34 -6.15 -16.44
CA ILE A 346 0.63 -5.96 -15.02
C ILE A 346 0.21 -7.20 -14.21
N ILE A 347 -1.03 -7.67 -14.39
CA ILE A 347 -1.57 -8.81 -13.63
C ILE A 347 -0.76 -10.09 -13.91
N LEU A 348 -0.53 -10.44 -15.18
CA LEU A 348 0.14 -11.69 -15.52
C LEU A 348 1.62 -11.69 -15.10
N LEU A 349 2.31 -10.56 -15.23
CA LEU A 349 3.71 -10.47 -14.82
C LEU A 349 3.86 -10.47 -13.29
N SER A 350 2.94 -9.83 -12.55
CA SER A 350 2.91 -9.92 -11.09
C SER A 350 2.58 -11.32 -10.60
N ASP A 351 1.60 -11.98 -11.23
CA ASP A 351 1.15 -13.33 -10.88
C ASP A 351 2.20 -14.40 -11.26
N LEU A 352 3.17 -14.03 -12.10
CA LEU A 352 4.34 -14.85 -12.38
C LEU A 352 5.46 -14.61 -11.35
N ALA A 353 5.78 -13.34 -11.06
CA ALA A 353 6.88 -12.98 -10.17
C ALA A 353 6.60 -13.32 -8.71
N PHE A 354 5.44 -12.93 -8.17
CA PHE A 354 5.18 -12.99 -6.74
C PHE A 354 5.09 -14.42 -6.21
N PRO A 355 4.44 -15.39 -6.88
CA PRO A 355 4.48 -16.78 -6.44
C PRO A 355 5.88 -17.39 -6.53
N ALA A 356 6.71 -16.95 -7.48
CA ALA A 356 8.10 -17.39 -7.56
C ALA A 356 8.91 -16.87 -6.35
N VAL A 357 8.66 -15.64 -5.88
CA VAL A 357 9.20 -15.16 -4.59
C VAL A 357 8.68 -16.01 -3.43
N THR A 358 7.38 -16.29 -3.39
CA THR A 358 6.78 -17.16 -2.35
C THR A 358 7.41 -18.56 -2.34
N VAL A 359 7.70 -19.14 -3.50
CA VAL A 359 8.43 -20.41 -3.62
C VAL A 359 9.86 -20.27 -3.07
N LEU A 360 10.55 -19.17 -3.33
CA LEU A 360 11.91 -18.92 -2.84
C LEU A 360 11.99 -18.76 -1.32
N GLU A 361 11.05 -18.03 -0.72
CA GLU A 361 11.01 -17.82 0.73
C GLU A 361 10.56 -19.07 1.49
N THR A 362 9.63 -19.85 0.92
CA THR A 362 9.10 -21.07 1.55
C THR A 362 9.86 -22.35 1.18
N LYS A 363 10.87 -22.29 0.30
CA LYS A 363 11.58 -23.46 -0.28
C LYS A 363 11.97 -24.53 0.74
N ARG A 364 12.41 -24.11 1.93
CA ARG A 364 12.86 -25.01 3.01
C ARG A 364 11.77 -25.90 3.58
N LEU A 365 10.49 -25.62 3.33
CA LEU A 365 9.37 -26.48 3.69
C LEU A 365 9.31 -27.76 2.85
N PHE A 366 9.89 -27.77 1.65
CA PHE A 366 9.69 -28.87 0.70
C PHE A 366 10.95 -29.29 -0.08
N ILE A 367 12.08 -28.57 0.05
CA ILE A 367 13.37 -28.98 -0.53
C ILE A 367 14.53 -28.88 0.46
N SER A 368 15.43 -29.87 0.41
CA SER A 368 16.63 -29.93 1.24
C SER A 368 17.70 -28.95 0.77
N GLU A 369 18.71 -28.70 1.61
CA GLU A 369 19.69 -27.63 1.35
C GLU A 369 20.62 -27.99 0.20
N ALA A 370 20.98 -29.28 0.15
CA ALA A 370 21.83 -29.83 -0.89
C ALA A 370 21.16 -29.85 -2.28
N ALA A 371 19.81 -29.90 -2.33
CA ALA A 371 19.07 -30.06 -3.58
C ALA A 371 18.42 -28.76 -4.08
N GLN A 372 18.44 -27.66 -3.32
CA GLN A 372 17.65 -26.47 -3.61
C GLN A 372 18.11 -25.67 -4.83
N GLN A 373 19.38 -25.79 -5.24
CA GLN A 373 19.99 -24.84 -6.19
C GLN A 373 19.25 -24.75 -7.54
N PRO A 374 18.82 -25.86 -8.18
CA PRO A 374 18.03 -25.79 -9.42
C PRO A 374 16.71 -25.03 -9.24
N LEU A 375 16.01 -25.24 -8.13
CA LEU A 375 14.77 -24.52 -7.81
C LEU A 375 15.04 -23.03 -7.60
N VAL A 376 16.09 -22.70 -6.83
CA VAL A 376 16.48 -21.31 -6.56
C VAL A 376 16.81 -20.59 -7.87
N THR A 377 17.60 -21.21 -8.75
CA THR A 377 17.94 -20.63 -10.05
C THR A 377 16.69 -20.41 -10.90
N ALA A 378 15.83 -21.42 -11.02
CA ALA A 378 14.61 -21.33 -11.83
C ALA A 378 13.66 -20.25 -11.31
N ALA A 379 13.38 -20.23 -10.00
CA ALA A 379 12.49 -19.24 -9.42
C ALA A 379 13.08 -17.82 -9.50
N THR A 380 14.39 -17.64 -9.30
CA THR A 380 15.05 -16.34 -9.46
C THR A 380 14.90 -15.82 -10.89
N LEU A 381 15.09 -16.66 -11.91
CA LEU A 381 14.88 -16.27 -13.31
C LEU A 381 13.44 -15.83 -13.58
N VAL A 382 12.47 -16.52 -12.98
CA VAL A 382 11.04 -16.17 -13.11
C VAL A 382 10.74 -14.83 -12.43
N VAL A 383 11.32 -14.59 -11.24
CA VAL A 383 11.21 -13.30 -10.53
C VAL A 383 11.83 -12.19 -11.36
N ASP A 384 13.07 -12.35 -11.82
CA ASP A 384 13.78 -11.35 -12.62
C ASP A 384 13.03 -11.02 -13.91
N PHE A 385 12.50 -12.04 -14.59
CA PHE A 385 11.71 -11.84 -15.79
C PHE A 385 10.39 -11.10 -15.48
N GLY A 386 9.61 -11.57 -14.50
CA GLY A 386 8.32 -10.98 -14.18
C GLY A 386 8.44 -9.53 -13.68
N LEU A 387 9.33 -9.28 -12.71
CA LEU A 387 9.59 -7.93 -12.18
C LEU A 387 10.28 -7.04 -13.22
N GLY A 388 11.26 -7.58 -13.96
CA GLY A 388 11.95 -6.84 -15.01
C GLY A 388 10.99 -6.36 -16.10
N MET A 389 10.07 -7.21 -16.53
CA MET A 389 9.05 -6.84 -17.51
C MET A 389 8.00 -5.88 -16.94
N LEU A 390 7.65 -5.97 -15.65
CA LEU A 390 6.81 -4.95 -14.99
C LEU A 390 7.49 -3.57 -15.02
N LEU A 391 8.80 -3.52 -14.75
CA LEU A 391 9.58 -2.28 -14.83
C LEU A 391 9.66 -1.75 -16.27
N VAL A 392 9.71 -2.62 -17.29
CA VAL A 392 9.61 -2.21 -18.69
C VAL A 392 8.24 -1.58 -18.98
N VAL A 393 7.14 -2.16 -18.49
CA VAL A 393 5.78 -1.56 -18.62
C VAL A 393 5.74 -0.18 -17.97
N LEU A 394 6.24 -0.05 -16.75
CA LEU A 394 6.34 1.23 -16.05
C LEU A 394 7.20 2.24 -16.85
N ALA A 395 8.37 1.82 -17.32
CA ALA A 395 9.27 2.67 -18.09
C ALA A 395 8.62 3.17 -19.39
N MET A 396 7.87 2.32 -20.09
CA MET A 396 7.10 2.73 -21.28
C MET A 396 6.06 3.81 -20.93
N VAL A 397 5.34 3.64 -19.82
CA VAL A 397 4.38 4.66 -19.36
C VAL A 397 5.09 5.95 -18.99
N MET A 398 6.18 5.88 -18.23
CA MET A 398 6.94 7.07 -17.83
C MET A 398 7.52 7.82 -19.03
N ALA A 399 8.10 7.11 -20.00
CA ALA A 399 8.59 7.71 -21.23
C ALA A 399 7.48 8.37 -22.04
N TRP A 400 6.32 7.70 -22.17
CA TRP A 400 5.16 8.28 -22.82
C TRP A 400 4.67 9.55 -22.11
N ARG A 401 4.57 9.54 -20.78
CA ARG A 401 4.18 10.71 -19.99
C ARG A 401 5.17 11.87 -20.11
N LEU A 402 6.47 11.57 -20.15
CA LEU A 402 7.49 12.58 -20.38
C LEU A 402 7.34 13.22 -21.76
N VAL A 403 7.14 12.41 -22.81
CA VAL A 403 6.89 12.91 -24.16
C VAL A 403 5.58 13.72 -24.21
N ASP A 404 4.52 13.27 -23.55
CA ASP A 404 3.25 13.98 -23.49
C ASP A 404 3.38 15.37 -22.86
N LEU A 405 4.12 15.48 -21.75
CA LEU A 405 4.37 16.74 -21.04
C LEU A 405 4.97 17.84 -21.94
N PHE A 406 5.81 17.47 -22.90
CA PHE A 406 6.44 18.41 -23.83
C PHE A 406 5.63 18.67 -25.12
N ARG A 407 4.47 18.02 -25.30
CA ARG A 407 3.57 18.29 -26.42
C ARG A 407 2.68 19.49 -26.12
N SER A 408 2.52 20.40 -27.09
CA SER A 408 1.72 21.64 -26.95
C SER A 408 0.23 21.41 -26.67
N LYS A 409 -0.31 20.25 -27.08
CA LYS A 409 -1.67 19.78 -26.79
C LYS A 409 -1.63 18.33 -26.28
N GLY A 410 -0.70 18.05 -25.37
CA GLY A 410 -0.64 16.77 -24.69
C GLY A 410 -1.86 16.55 -23.79
N ARG A 411 -2.02 15.31 -23.33
CA ARG A 411 -3.09 14.92 -22.40
C ARG A 411 -3.03 15.71 -21.09
N TRP A 412 -1.85 16.14 -20.67
CA TRP A 412 -1.66 17.03 -19.51
C TRP A 412 -2.54 18.30 -19.55
N ALA A 413 -2.87 18.82 -20.73
CA ALA A 413 -3.70 20.01 -20.87
C ALA A 413 -5.18 19.74 -20.53
N GLU A 414 -5.68 18.53 -20.83
CA GLU A 414 -7.01 18.08 -20.44
C GLU A 414 -7.06 17.76 -18.95
N GLU A 415 -6.03 17.07 -18.45
CA GLU A 415 -5.92 16.67 -17.04
C GLU A 415 -5.78 17.87 -16.10
N ALA A 416 -5.10 18.95 -16.53
CA ALA A 416 -5.00 20.18 -15.77
C ALA A 416 -6.36 20.85 -15.50
N ALA A 417 -7.36 20.57 -16.34
CA ALA A 417 -8.73 21.06 -16.20
C ALA A 417 -9.68 20.07 -15.48
N GLN A 418 -9.25 18.82 -15.24
CA GLN A 418 -10.05 17.77 -14.60
C GLN A 418 -9.80 17.71 -13.09
N GLU A 419 -10.87 17.71 -12.29
CA GLU A 419 -10.78 17.32 -10.87
C GLU A 419 -11.12 15.83 -10.73
N ILE A 420 -10.28 15.04 -10.05
CA ILE A 420 -10.50 13.59 -9.82
C ILE A 420 -11.88 13.30 -9.19
N SER A 421 -12.44 14.21 -8.38
CA SER A 421 -13.79 14.07 -7.83
C SER A 421 -14.89 14.00 -8.87
N THR A 422 -14.66 14.51 -10.10
CA THR A 422 -15.61 14.40 -11.21
C THR A 422 -15.62 13.02 -11.87
N GLU A 423 -14.59 12.19 -11.66
CA GLU A 423 -14.55 10.81 -12.16
C GLU A 423 -15.42 9.86 -11.33
N VAL A 424 -15.51 10.08 -10.01
CA VAL A 424 -16.38 9.29 -9.10
C VAL A 424 -17.87 9.62 -9.28
N ALA A 425 -18.19 10.76 -9.91
CA ALA A 425 -19.57 11.19 -10.16
C ALA A 425 -20.16 10.65 -11.47
N ARG A 426 -19.38 9.92 -12.28
CA ARG A 426 -19.82 9.22 -13.50
C ARG A 426 -20.09 7.76 -13.18
#